data_AF-A0A7R9URF7-F1
#
_entry.id   AF-A0A7R9URF7-F1
#
_cell.length_a   1.000
_cell.length_b   1.000
_cell.length_c   1.000
_cell.angle_alpha   90.00
_cell.angle_beta   90.00
_cell.angle_gamma   90.00
#
_symmetry.space_group_name_H-M   'P 1'
#
loop_
_entity.id
_entity.type
_entity.pdbx_description
1 polymer ?
#
loop_
_entity_poly.entity_id
_entity_poly.type
_entity_poly.pdbx_seq_one_letter_code
_entity_poly.pdbx_strand_id
1 'polypeptide(L)'
;MGSMAMLPNPLTAVMPVTGGGMVLGVLNALYTLCAVVLVFSISAQLSAVSSFAAWWEAGVLRARPRLSFVALMLASLPAVLLLVVVFGAILAEWEGWPVGQGVLFIASILGNLGNPLTDIEPATFDGGVAVVIIASWTMSLMGCWLGVAGSLALPLAS
;
A
#
# COMPACT_ATOMS: atom_id res chain seq x y z
N MET A 1 -15.91 -26.28 -1.09
CA MET A 1 -15.33 -25.76 -2.35
C MET A 1 -16.48 -25.20 -3.17
N GLY A 2 -16.87 -23.95 -2.90
CA GLY A 2 -17.90 -23.27 -3.70
C GLY A 2 -17.27 -22.74 -4.97
N SER A 3 -17.95 -22.88 -6.11
CA SER A 3 -17.47 -22.35 -7.39
C SER A 3 -17.40 -20.82 -7.31
N MET A 4 -16.19 -20.27 -7.20
CA MET A 4 -15.98 -18.84 -7.34
C MET A 4 -16.34 -18.44 -8.77
N ALA A 5 -17.20 -17.44 -8.92
CA ALA A 5 -17.67 -17.01 -10.23
C ALA A 5 -16.48 -16.44 -11.01
N MET A 6 -16.01 -17.19 -12.02
CA MET A 6 -15.07 -16.66 -13.00
C MET A 6 -15.71 -15.47 -13.70
N LEU A 7 -14.96 -14.36 -13.79
CA LEU A 7 -15.41 -13.21 -14.54
C LEU A 7 -15.44 -13.56 -16.03
N PRO A 8 -16.46 -13.12 -16.79
CA PRO A 8 -16.56 -13.39 -18.22
C PRO A 8 -15.44 -12.72 -19.04
N ASN A 9 -14.77 -11.71 -18.47
CA ASN A 9 -13.53 -11.14 -18.97
C ASN A 9 -12.61 -10.88 -17.77
N PRO A 10 -11.28 -11.02 -17.91
CA PRO A 10 -10.36 -10.56 -16.87
C PRO A 10 -10.62 -9.07 -16.61
N LEU A 11 -10.35 -8.60 -15.38
CA LEU A 11 -10.36 -7.17 -15.03
C LEU A 11 -9.18 -6.46 -15.72
N THR A 12 -9.17 -6.53 -17.05
CA THR A 12 -8.13 -5.97 -17.89
C THR A 12 -8.14 -4.46 -17.78
N ALA A 13 -6.97 -3.87 -18.03
CA ALA A 13 -6.80 -2.44 -18.26
C ALA A 13 -7.61 -1.99 -19.49
N VAL A 14 -8.92 -1.73 -19.32
CA VAL A 14 -9.74 -1.07 -20.33
C VAL A 14 -9.28 0.38 -20.41
N MET A 15 -8.38 0.65 -21.35
CA MET A 15 -7.86 2.00 -21.58
C MET A 15 -8.91 2.83 -22.32
N PRO A 16 -9.11 4.11 -21.96
CA PRO A 16 -10.02 4.98 -22.69
C PRO A 16 -9.51 5.20 -24.12
N VAL A 17 -10.28 4.73 -25.10
CA VAL A 17 -9.92 4.82 -26.53
C VAL A 17 -10.36 6.15 -27.16
N THR A 18 -11.31 6.85 -26.54
CA THR A 18 -11.83 8.13 -27.01
C THR A 18 -11.12 9.30 -26.34
N GLY A 19 -10.96 10.42 -27.07
CA GLY A 19 -10.33 11.63 -26.51
C GLY A 19 -11.05 12.14 -25.25
N GLY A 20 -12.39 12.10 -25.23
CA GLY A 20 -13.18 12.46 -24.03
C GLY A 20 -12.95 11.49 -22.86
N GLY A 21 -12.82 10.18 -23.14
CA GLY A 21 -12.51 9.18 -22.13
C GLY A 21 -11.12 9.39 -21.52
N MET A 22 -10.13 9.81 -22.32
CA MET A 22 -8.78 10.10 -21.81
C MET A 22 -8.78 11.29 -20.85
N VAL A 23 -9.48 12.38 -21.20
CA VAL A 23 -9.58 13.56 -20.32
C VAL A 23 -10.29 13.21 -19.01
N LEU A 24 -11.40 12.47 -19.08
CA LEU A 24 -12.11 12.00 -17.88
C LEU A 24 -11.25 11.04 -17.04
N GLY A 25 -10.46 10.17 -17.68
CA GLY A 25 -9.52 9.29 -17.00
C GLY A 25 -8.46 10.05 -16.20
N VAL A 26 -7.88 11.11 -16.79
CA VAL A 26 -6.91 11.98 -16.10
C VAL A 26 -7.56 12.71 -14.93
N LEU A 27 -8.74 13.30 -15.12
CA LEU A 27 -9.44 14.02 -14.05
C LEU A 27 -9.84 13.08 -12.90
N ASN A 28 -10.33 11.88 -13.22
CA ASN A 28 -10.67 10.87 -12.23
C ASN A 28 -9.43 10.42 -11.47
N ALA A 29 -8.31 10.14 -12.15
CA ALA A 29 -7.05 9.75 -11.50
C ALA A 29 -6.51 10.84 -10.57
N LEU A 30 -6.55 12.11 -10.98
CA LEU A 30 -6.18 13.24 -10.12
C LEU A 30 -7.10 13.34 -8.90
N TYR A 31 -8.40 13.16 -9.10
CA TYR A 31 -9.37 13.17 -8.00
C TYR A 31 -9.16 12.02 -7.02
N THR A 32 -8.98 10.78 -7.49
CA THR A 32 -8.71 9.62 -6.62
C THR A 32 -7.37 9.74 -5.92
N LEU A 33 -6.32 10.20 -6.60
CA LEU A 33 -5.02 10.48 -5.97
C LEU A 33 -5.16 11.49 -4.83
N CYS A 34 -5.94 12.55 -5.01
CA CYS A 34 -6.18 13.53 -3.94
C CYS A 34 -7.07 12.96 -2.83
N ALA A 35 -8.25 12.44 -3.18
CA ALA A 35 -9.28 12.09 -2.20
C ALA A 35 -8.95 10.81 -1.41
N VAL A 36 -8.51 9.75 -2.08
CA VAL A 36 -8.24 8.44 -1.45
C VAL A 36 -6.98 8.53 -0.59
N VAL A 37 -5.91 9.15 -1.12
CA VAL A 37 -4.67 9.30 -0.35
C VAL A 37 -4.90 10.15 0.90
N LEU A 38 -5.68 11.23 0.82
CA LEU A 38 -5.95 12.08 1.98
C LEU A 38 -6.71 11.34 3.09
N VAL A 39 -7.82 10.66 2.77
CA VAL A 39 -8.66 10.01 3.80
C VAL A 39 -7.93 8.85 4.48
N PHE A 40 -7.29 7.99 3.69
CA PHE A 40 -6.56 6.84 4.21
C PHE A 40 -5.26 7.25 4.93
N SER A 41 -4.53 8.23 4.40
CA SER A 41 -3.29 8.71 5.05
C SER A 41 -3.57 9.46 6.33
N ILE A 42 -4.57 10.35 6.40
CA ILE A 42 -4.87 11.10 7.62
C ILE A 42 -5.31 10.15 8.74
N SER A 43 -6.16 9.17 8.43
CA SER A 43 -6.65 8.20 9.43
C SER A 43 -5.53 7.30 9.96
N ALA A 44 -4.64 6.83 9.07
CA ALA A 44 -3.48 6.03 9.45
C ALA A 44 -2.43 6.86 10.20
N GLN A 45 -2.18 8.11 9.78
CA GLN A 45 -1.23 9.01 10.43
C GLN A 45 -1.67 9.38 11.84
N LEU A 46 -2.95 9.67 12.10
CA LEU A 46 -3.41 10.00 13.45
C LEU A 46 -3.25 8.83 14.44
N SER A 47 -3.48 7.59 13.98
CA SER A 47 -3.35 6.39 14.82
C SER A 47 -1.89 5.98 15.03
N ALA A 48 -1.05 6.10 14.00
CA ALA A 48 0.35 5.73 14.07
C ALA A 48 1.21 6.79 14.76
N VAL A 49 0.92 8.08 14.57
CA VAL A 49 1.63 9.17 15.27
C VAL A 49 1.31 9.13 16.76
N SER A 50 0.07 8.87 17.17
CA SER A 50 -0.27 8.73 18.60
C SER A 50 0.38 7.50 19.23
N SER A 51 0.40 6.36 18.54
CA SER A 51 1.07 5.13 19.01
C SER A 51 2.60 5.28 19.04
N PHE A 52 3.18 5.93 18.02
CA PHE A 52 4.60 6.22 17.96
C PHE A 52 5.02 7.26 19.01
N ALA A 53 4.22 8.31 19.22
CA ALA A 53 4.45 9.28 20.27
C ALA A 53 4.40 8.62 21.66
N ALA A 54 3.41 7.74 21.91
CA ALA A 54 3.34 6.98 23.16
C ALA A 54 4.55 6.04 23.36
N TRP A 55 4.99 5.36 22.30
CA TRP A 55 6.19 4.52 22.33
C TRP A 55 7.48 5.35 22.52
N TRP A 56 7.56 6.51 21.86
CA TRP A 56 8.66 7.46 21.97
C TRP A 56 8.78 8.02 23.39
N GLU A 57 7.66 8.34 24.03
CA GLU A 57 7.63 8.81 25.41
C GLU A 57 7.96 7.69 26.42
N ALA A 58 7.67 6.43 26.09
CA ALA A 58 8.01 5.28 26.91
C ALA A 58 9.47 4.79 26.77
N GLY A 59 10.19 5.20 25.72
CA GLY A 59 11.51 4.65 25.35
C GLY A 59 12.73 5.46 25.78
N VAL A 60 13.83 4.75 26.10
CA VAL A 60 15.17 5.30 26.48
C VAL A 60 15.82 6.19 25.39
N LEU A 61 15.29 6.17 24.16
CA LEU A 61 15.86 6.89 22.99
C LEU A 61 15.45 8.38 22.89
N ARG A 62 14.74 8.92 23.89
CA ARG A 62 14.35 10.35 23.98
C ARG A 62 15.51 11.33 23.75
N ALA A 63 16.74 10.93 24.09
CA ALA A 63 17.93 11.77 24.03
C ALA A 63 18.66 11.78 22.67
N ARG A 64 18.30 10.94 21.68
CA ARG A 64 19.04 10.81 20.41
C ARG A 64 18.12 10.64 19.19
N PRO A 65 17.53 11.73 18.66
CA PRO A 65 16.51 11.64 17.63
C PRO A 65 16.96 10.97 16.32
N ARG A 66 18.25 11.10 15.97
CA ARG A 66 18.84 10.42 14.81
C ARG A 66 18.85 8.90 14.95
N LEU A 67 19.12 8.38 16.15
CA LEU A 67 19.15 6.93 16.41
C LEU A 67 17.74 6.34 16.38
N SER A 68 16.76 7.06 16.89
CA SER A 68 15.36 6.64 16.83
C SER A 68 14.82 6.61 15.40
N PHE A 69 15.22 7.56 14.54
CA PHE A 69 14.88 7.54 13.11
C PHE A 69 15.47 6.32 12.40
N VAL A 70 16.75 6.01 12.65
CA VAL A 70 17.40 4.82 12.09
C VAL A 70 16.76 3.54 12.62
N ALA A 71 16.45 3.46 13.91
CA ALA A 71 15.77 2.32 14.51
C ALA A 71 14.37 2.11 13.92
N LEU A 72 13.60 3.19 13.70
CA LEU A 72 12.33 3.15 12.99
C LEU A 72 12.46 2.62 11.57
N MET A 73 13.41 3.15 10.79
CA MET A 73 13.67 2.69 9.42
C MET A 73 14.01 1.20 9.39
N LEU A 74 14.90 0.75 10.28
CA LEU A 74 15.28 -0.65 10.37
C LEU A 74 14.14 -1.57 10.85
N ALA A 75 13.24 -1.08 11.72
CA ALA A 75 12.07 -1.84 12.14
C ALA A 75 10.94 -1.85 11.09
N SER A 76 10.85 -0.78 10.28
CA SER A 76 9.84 -0.62 9.23
C SER A 76 9.99 -1.64 8.11
N LEU A 77 11.22 -1.87 7.68
CA LEU A 77 11.55 -2.72 6.55
C LEU A 77 11.06 -4.16 6.75
N PRO A 78 11.38 -4.87 7.85
CA PRO A 78 10.88 -6.23 8.07
C PRO A 78 9.35 -6.26 8.26
N ALA A 79 8.75 -5.23 8.86
CA ALA A 79 7.29 -5.16 9.02
C ALA A 79 6.58 -5.06 7.68
N VAL A 80 7.08 -4.22 6.76
CA VAL A 80 6.55 -4.08 5.40
C VAL A 80 6.76 -5.35 4.59
N LEU A 81 7.95 -5.95 4.66
CA LEU A 81 8.23 -7.22 3.98
C LEU A 81 7.31 -8.35 4.45
N LEU A 82 7.07 -8.45 5.77
CA LEU A 82 6.14 -9.42 6.33
C LEU A 82 4.72 -9.19 5.80
N LEU A 83 4.27 -7.94 5.72
CA LEU A 83 2.97 -7.57 5.16
C LEU A 83 2.82 -8.04 3.71
N VAL A 84 3.82 -7.76 2.87
CA VAL A 84 3.84 -8.17 1.45
C VAL A 84 3.78 -9.70 1.33
N VAL A 85 4.51 -10.41 2.18
CA VAL A 85 4.51 -11.88 2.18
C VAL A 85 3.14 -12.44 2.61
N VAL A 86 2.55 -11.93 3.69
CA VAL A 86 1.27 -12.41 4.21
C VAL A 86 0.14 -12.15 3.22
N PHE A 87 0.00 -10.92 2.73
CA PHE A 87 -1.06 -10.58 1.78
C PHE A 87 -0.84 -11.23 0.41
N GLY A 88 0.42 -11.35 -0.02
CA GLY A 88 0.76 -12.06 -1.26
C GLY A 88 0.44 -13.55 -1.18
N ALA A 89 0.66 -14.19 -0.03
CA ALA A 89 0.31 -15.59 0.18
C ALA A 89 -1.21 -15.83 0.22
N ILE A 90 -1.97 -14.96 0.89
CA ILE A 90 -3.44 -15.04 0.94
C ILE A 90 -4.03 -14.89 -0.46
N LEU A 91 -3.57 -13.89 -1.22
CA LEU A 91 -4.05 -13.64 -2.57
C LEU A 91 -3.68 -14.79 -3.51
N ALA A 92 -2.47 -15.34 -3.36
CA ALA A 92 -2.03 -16.50 -4.14
C ALA A 92 -2.90 -17.73 -3.89
N GLU A 93 -3.34 -17.97 -2.65
CA GLU A 93 -4.25 -19.08 -2.34
C GLU A 93 -5.63 -18.88 -3.00
N TRP A 94 -6.16 -17.65 -2.98
CA TRP A 94 -7.49 -17.36 -3.53
C TRP A 94 -7.54 -17.47 -5.05
N GLU A 95 -6.50 -17.00 -5.73
CA GLU A 95 -6.41 -17.04 -7.20
C GLU A 95 -5.74 -18.32 -7.72
N GLY A 96 -5.27 -19.20 -6.82
CA GLY A 96 -4.57 -20.44 -7.19
C GLY A 96 -3.18 -20.21 -7.80
N TRP A 97 -2.53 -19.10 -7.47
CA TRP A 97 -1.20 -18.74 -7.96
C TRP A 97 -0.08 -19.35 -7.12
N PRO A 98 1.15 -19.46 -7.67
CA PRO A 98 2.33 -19.69 -6.85
C PRO A 98 2.52 -18.53 -5.86
N VAL A 99 2.82 -18.83 -4.58
CA VAL A 99 3.01 -17.82 -3.53
C VAL A 99 4.00 -16.72 -3.95
N GLY A 100 5.11 -17.10 -4.61
CA GLY A 100 6.10 -16.13 -5.09
C GLY A 100 5.54 -15.10 -6.08
N GLN A 101 4.58 -15.50 -6.92
CA GLN A 101 3.92 -14.59 -7.84
C GLN A 101 2.95 -13.64 -7.11
N GLY A 102 2.19 -14.15 -6.15
CA GLY A 102 1.33 -13.30 -5.31
C GLY A 102 2.13 -12.26 -4.49
N VAL A 103 3.30 -12.65 -3.98
CA VAL A 103 4.22 -11.75 -3.27
C VAL A 103 4.75 -10.65 -4.20
N LEU A 104 5.21 -11.00 -5.41
CA LEU A 104 5.70 -10.02 -6.38
C LEU A 104 4.56 -9.10 -6.88
N PHE A 105 3.35 -9.63 -7.01
CA PHE A 105 2.17 -8.84 -7.35
C PHE A 105 1.87 -7.79 -6.28
N ILE A 106 1.80 -8.17 -5.00
CA ILE A 106 1.58 -7.22 -3.89
C ILE A 106 2.74 -6.24 -3.76
N ALA A 107 3.98 -6.68 -3.97
CA ALA A 107 5.14 -5.78 -3.99
C ALA A 107 5.03 -4.72 -5.09
N SER A 108 4.46 -5.08 -6.25
CA SER A 108 4.22 -4.17 -7.36
C SER A 108 3.20 -3.09 -7.02
N ILE A 109 2.13 -3.48 -6.33
CA ILE A 109 1.09 -2.57 -5.85
C ILE A 109 1.64 -1.63 -4.76
N LEU A 110 2.37 -2.18 -3.77
CA LEU A 110 2.97 -1.38 -2.71
C LEU A 110 3.97 -0.36 -3.26
N GLY A 111 4.82 -0.79 -4.20
CA GLY A 111 5.77 0.10 -4.86
C GLY A 111 5.13 1.06 -5.87
N ASN A 112 3.83 0.90 -6.12
CA ASN A 112 3.08 1.62 -7.15
C ASN A 112 3.86 1.67 -8.48
N LEU A 113 4.45 0.54 -8.87
CA LEU A 113 5.31 0.47 -10.05
C LEU A 113 4.47 0.65 -11.33
N GLY A 114 4.92 1.54 -12.22
CA GLY A 114 4.27 1.73 -13.52
C GLY A 114 4.35 0.50 -14.43
N ASN A 115 5.38 -0.33 -14.25
CA ASN A 115 5.46 -1.67 -14.85
C ASN A 115 5.44 -2.71 -13.72
N PRO A 116 4.43 -3.57 -13.63
CA PRO A 116 4.36 -4.57 -12.57
C PRO A 116 5.52 -5.58 -12.67
N LEU A 117 5.85 -6.21 -11.55
CA LEU A 117 6.89 -7.25 -11.47
C LEU A 117 6.40 -8.61 -11.99
N THR A 118 5.11 -8.72 -12.26
CA THR A 118 4.44 -9.96 -12.72
C THR A 118 3.39 -9.63 -13.78
N ASP A 119 3.26 -10.49 -14.77
CA ASP A 119 2.25 -10.34 -15.85
C ASP A 119 0.89 -10.99 -15.52
N ILE A 120 0.67 -11.39 -14.26
CA ILE A 120 -0.57 -12.02 -13.82
C ILE A 120 -1.55 -10.98 -13.26
N GLU A 121 -2.84 -11.22 -13.51
CA GLU A 121 -3.94 -10.36 -13.04
C GLU A 121 -5.05 -11.22 -12.42
N PRO A 122 -5.79 -10.71 -11.43
CA PRO A 122 -6.91 -11.42 -10.81
C PRO A 122 -7.95 -11.81 -11.85
N ALA A 123 -8.25 -13.11 -11.92
CA ALA A 123 -9.26 -13.65 -12.84
C ALA A 123 -10.63 -13.80 -12.19
N THR A 124 -10.68 -13.80 -10.85
CA THR A 124 -11.92 -13.94 -10.08
C THR A 124 -12.42 -12.59 -9.57
N PHE A 125 -13.74 -12.45 -9.43
CA PHE A 125 -14.34 -11.27 -8.81
C PHE A 125 -13.84 -11.07 -7.38
N ASP A 126 -13.75 -12.16 -6.63
CA ASP A 126 -13.32 -12.15 -5.22
C ASP A 126 -11.85 -11.71 -5.09
N GLY A 127 -10.97 -12.16 -5.99
CA GLY A 127 -9.59 -11.70 -6.03
C GLY A 127 -9.47 -10.23 -6.44
N GLY A 128 -10.30 -9.74 -7.36
CA GLY A 128 -10.37 -8.31 -7.68
C GLY A 128 -10.73 -7.44 -6.46
N VAL A 129 -11.73 -7.87 -5.68
CA VAL A 129 -12.12 -7.20 -4.42
C VAL A 129 -10.98 -7.27 -3.39
N ALA A 130 -10.34 -8.43 -3.26
CA ALA A 130 -9.20 -8.62 -2.36
C ALA A 130 -8.07 -7.65 -2.68
N VAL A 131 -7.74 -7.48 -3.97
CA VAL A 131 -6.70 -6.56 -4.43
C VAL A 131 -7.01 -5.11 -4.04
N VAL A 132 -8.27 -4.66 -4.19
CA VAL A 132 -8.66 -3.30 -3.80
C VAL A 132 -8.51 -3.09 -2.29
N ILE A 133 -8.95 -4.06 -1.48
CA ILE A 133 -8.82 -3.98 -0.01
C ILE A 133 -7.34 -3.96 0.38
N ILE A 134 -6.54 -4.88 -0.14
CA ILE A 134 -5.11 -4.97 0.17
C ILE A 134 -4.39 -3.69 -0.28
N ALA A 135 -4.66 -3.19 -1.49
CA ALA A 135 -4.09 -1.95 -2.00
C ALA A 135 -4.44 -0.75 -1.09
N SER A 136 -5.68 -0.64 -0.62
CA SER A 136 -6.08 0.45 0.29
C SER A 136 -5.33 0.42 1.62
N TRP A 137 -5.14 -0.77 2.22
CA TRP A 137 -4.36 -0.94 3.45
C TRP A 137 -2.88 -0.62 3.24
N THR A 138 -2.34 -1.11 2.12
CA THR A 138 -0.93 -0.94 1.75
C THR A 138 -0.59 0.53 1.51
N MET A 139 -1.45 1.27 0.79
CA MET A 139 -1.31 2.70 0.56
C MET A 139 -1.43 3.52 1.86
N SER A 140 -2.34 3.12 2.77
CA SER A 140 -2.49 3.75 4.09
C SER A 140 -1.20 3.66 4.91
N LEU A 141 -0.57 2.48 4.91
CA LEU A 141 0.69 2.25 5.62
C LEU A 141 1.84 3.05 5.01
N MET A 142 1.89 3.17 3.68
CA MET A 142 2.90 4.00 3.02
C MET A 142 2.73 5.49 3.36
N GLY A 143 1.50 6.00 3.34
CA GLY A 143 1.19 7.37 3.74
C GLY A 143 1.52 7.67 5.20
N CYS A 144 1.37 6.68 6.09
CA CYS A 144 1.83 6.75 7.47
C CYS A 144 3.36 6.88 7.56
N TRP A 145 4.12 6.03 6.85
CA TRP A 145 5.59 6.09 6.85
C TRP A 145 6.13 7.42 6.34
N LEU A 146 5.55 7.96 5.26
CA LEU A 146 5.90 9.28 4.74
C LEU A 146 5.62 10.39 5.76
N GLY A 147 4.49 10.32 6.47
CA GLY A 147 4.14 11.28 7.52
C GLY A 147 5.11 11.26 8.71
N VAL A 148 5.50 10.07 9.18
CA VAL A 148 6.49 9.91 10.26
C VAL A 148 7.86 10.42 9.82
N ALA A 149 8.31 10.06 8.61
CA ALA A 149 9.59 10.52 8.06
C ALA A 149 9.63 12.05 7.92
N GLY A 150 8.55 12.68 7.41
CA GLY A 150 8.46 14.14 7.29
C GLY A 150 8.48 14.85 8.64
N SER A 151 7.85 14.27 9.67
CA SER A 151 7.80 14.84 11.02
C SER A 151 9.17 14.84 11.72
N LEU A 152 10.05 13.89 11.37
CA LEU A 152 11.39 13.75 11.93
C LEU A 152 12.43 14.67 11.26
N ALA A 153 12.08 15.33 10.14
CA ALA A 153 12.97 16.26 9.44
C ALA A 153 13.06 17.66 10.08
N LEU A 154 12.18 17.98 11.05
CA LEU A 154 12.04 19.34 11.59
C LEU A 154 13.03 19.81 12.70
N PRO A 155 13.90 19.00 13.35
CA PRO A 155 14.78 19.53 14.39
C PRO A 155 16.23 19.78 13.90
N LEU A 156 16.40 20.49 12.77
CA LEU A 156 17.73 20.99 12.34
C LEU A 156 17.86 22.52 12.33
N ALA A 157 16.81 23.24 12.75
CA ALA A 157 16.89 24.67 13.01
C ALA A 157 17.12 24.91 14.52
N SER A 158 18.33 24.65 14.99
CA SER A 158 18.84 25.14 16.29
C SER A 158 20.34 25.30 16.23
#